data_AF-A0A2V5MH34-F1
#
_entry.id   AF-A0A2V5MH34-F1
#
_cell.length_a   1.000
_cell.length_b   1.000
_cell.length_c   1.000
_cell.angle_alpha   90.00
_cell.angle_beta   90.00
_cell.angle_gamma   90.00
#
_symmetry.space_group_name_H-M   'P 1'
#
loop_
_entity.id
_entity.type
_entity.pdbx_description
1 polymer ?
#
loop_
_entity_poly.entity_id
_entity_poly.type
_entity_poly.pdbx_seq_one_letter_code
_entity_poly.pdbx_strand_id
1 'polypeptide(L)' 'EVMQLVITGMLNKQIAGEMGTAEKTVKVHRGRVTRKLGVTSVAELVRLEQRAGIARTEKHKTKV' A
#
# COMPACT_ATOMS: atom_id res chain seq x y z
N GLU A 1 -6.20 6.71 1.61
CA GLU A 1 -5.29 6.75 2.77
C GLU A 1 -4.50 5.47 2.93
N VAL A 2 -5.10 4.34 3.37
CA VAL A 2 -4.40 3.03 3.48
C VAL A 2 -3.58 2.70 2.22
N MET A 3 -4.20 2.83 1.05
CA MET A 3 -3.55 2.54 -0.23
C MET A 3 -2.29 3.35 -0.50
N GLN A 4 -2.26 4.64 -0.12
CA GLN A 4 -1.08 5.48 -0.33
C GLN A 4 0.09 5.04 0.56
N LEU A 5 -0.20 4.58 1.76
CA LEU A 5 0.82 4.02 2.66
C LEU A 5 1.25 2.60 2.25
N VAL A 6 0.35 1.83 1.64
CA VAL A 6 0.67 0.53 1.07
C VAL A 6 1.65 0.66 -0.11
N ILE A 7 1.45 1.65 -0.99
CA ILE A 7 2.33 1.86 -2.16
C ILE A 7 3.72 2.40 -1.79
N THR A 8 3.87 3.01 -0.61
CA THR A 8 5.20 3.39 -0.09
C THR A 8 5.97 2.19 0.50
N GLY A 9 5.37 1.00 0.51
CA GLY A 9 5.99 -0.23 1.00
C GLY A 9 5.87 -0.44 2.51
N MET A 10 5.03 0.33 3.20
CA MET A 10 4.83 0.16 4.64
C MET A 10 4.16 -1.18 4.97
N LEU A 11 4.58 -1.76 6.10
CA LEU A 11 3.94 -2.95 6.64
C LEU A 11 2.55 -2.60 7.18
N ASN A 12 1.60 -3.54 7.11
CA ASN A 12 0.24 -3.35 7.62
C ASN A 12 0.20 -2.83 9.07
N LYS A 13 1.13 -3.28 9.91
CA LYS A 13 1.23 -2.86 11.31
C LYS A 13 1.63 -1.38 11.44
N GLN A 14 2.53 -0.91 10.58
CA GLN A 14 2.94 0.50 10.55
C GLN A 14 1.80 1.38 10.06
N ILE A 15 1.10 0.96 9.01
CA ILE A 15 -0.09 1.65 8.49
C ILE A 15 -1.18 1.73 9.56
N ALA A 16 -1.39 0.64 10.30
CA ALA A 16 -2.34 0.59 11.40
C ALA A 16 -2.00 1.61 12.49
N GLY A 17 -0.71 1.70 12.87
CA GLY A 17 -0.23 2.69 13.82
C GLY A 17 -0.41 4.13 13.32
N GLU A 18 -0.03 4.39 12.07
CA GLU A 18 -0.13 5.72 11.43
C GLU A 18 -1.57 6.21 11.34
N MET A 19 -2.52 5.30 11.09
CA MET A 19 -3.94 5.63 10.92
C MET A 19 -4.76 5.49 12.20
N GLY A 20 -4.15 5.11 13.34
CA GLY A 20 -4.88 4.84 14.58
C GLY A 20 -5.94 3.73 14.43
N THR A 21 -5.70 2.74 13.56
CA THR A 21 -6.64 1.64 13.27
C THR A 21 -6.04 0.28 13.59
N ALA A 22 -6.84 -0.78 13.48
CA ALA A 22 -6.36 -2.15 13.66
C ALA A 22 -5.73 -2.70 12.37
N GLU A 23 -4.69 -3.52 12.50
CA GLU A 23 -4.07 -4.20 11.35
C GLU A 23 -5.07 -5.02 10.51
N LYS A 24 -6.07 -5.61 11.18
CA LYS A 24 -7.18 -6.32 10.51
C LYS A 24 -7.97 -5.40 9.58
N THR A 25 -8.20 -4.15 9.98
CA THR A 25 -8.87 -3.13 9.15
C THR A 25 -8.06 -2.82 7.89
N VAL A 26 -6.74 -2.68 8.03
CA VAL A 26 -5.82 -2.49 6.90
C VAL A 26 -5.90 -3.67 5.92
N LYS A 27 -5.90 -4.91 6.41
CA LYS A 27 -6.04 -6.12 5.58
C LYS A 27 -7.36 -6.15 4.82
N VAL A 28 -8.48 -5.81 5.47
CA VAL A 28 -9.81 -5.76 4.83
C VAL A 28 -9.84 -4.69 3.74
N HIS A 29 -9.36 -3.48 4.03
CA HIS A 29 -9.32 -2.40 3.05
C HIS A 29 -8.50 -2.79 1.82
N ARG A 30 -7.32 -3.35 2.04
CA ARG A 30 -6.42 -3.82 0.99
C ARG A 30 -7.04 -4.93 0.15
N GLY A 31 -7.68 -5.92 0.77
CA GLY A 31 -8.38 -7.00 0.06
C GLY A 31 -9.53 -6.49 -0.82
N ARG A 32 -10.25 -5.47 -0.39
CA ARG A 32 -11.28 -4.81 -1.22
C ARG A 32 -10.66 -4.13 -2.43
N VAL A 33 -9.52 -3.47 -2.27
CA VAL A 33 -8.85 -2.77 -3.38
C VAL A 33 -8.22 -3.74 -4.37
N THR A 34 -7.54 -4.79 -3.90
CA THR A 34 -6.97 -5.82 -4.79
C THR A 34 -8.06 -6.52 -5.59
N ARG A 35 -9.20 -6.84 -4.96
CA ARG A 35 -10.38 -7.38 -5.65
C ARG A 35 -10.98 -6.40 -6.66
N LYS A 36 -11.07 -5.11 -6.33
CA LYS A 36 -11.61 -4.07 -7.23
C LYS A 36 -10.73 -3.86 -8.47
N LEU A 37 -9.42 -3.99 -8.31
CA LEU A 37 -8.44 -3.79 -9.38
C LEU A 37 -8.04 -5.08 -10.10
N GLY A 38 -8.60 -6.23 -9.73
CA GLY A 38 -8.31 -7.51 -10.35
C GLY A 38 -6.89 -8.03 -10.09
N VAL A 39 -6.22 -7.53 -9.06
CA VAL A 39 -4.87 -7.93 -8.68
C VAL A 39 -4.91 -8.92 -7.51
N THR A 40 -3.90 -9.77 -7.44
CA THR A 40 -3.83 -10.87 -6.46
C THR A 40 -3.00 -10.53 -5.24
N SER A 41 -2.16 -9.49 -5.33
CA SER A 41 -1.24 -9.12 -4.27
C SER A 41 -1.01 -7.62 -4.18
N VAL A 42 -0.50 -7.20 -3.02
CA VAL A 42 -0.02 -5.84 -2.78
C VAL A 42 1.13 -5.50 -3.70
N ALA A 43 2.07 -6.42 -3.91
CA ALA A 43 3.20 -6.19 -4.78
C ALA A 43 2.75 -5.93 -6.23
N GLU A 44 1.74 -6.66 -6.70
CA GLU A 44 1.12 -6.44 -8.00
C GLU A 44 0.42 -5.09 -8.09
N LEU A 45 -0.27 -4.69 -7.02
CA LEU A 45 -0.88 -3.38 -6.91
C LEU A 45 0.14 -2.23 -6.97
N VAL A 46 1.27 -2.35 -6.26
CA VAL A 46 2.37 -1.38 -6.33
C VAL A 46 2.95 -1.31 -7.74
N ARG A 47 3.16 -2.45 -8.40
CA ARG A 47 3.62 -2.49 -9.80
C ARG A 47 2.62 -1.85 -10.76
N LEU A 48 1.32 -2.06 -10.55
CA LEU A 48 0.26 -1.47 -11.37
C LEU A 48 0.27 0.07 -11.26
N GLU A 49 0.37 0.59 -10.04
CA GLU A 49 0.45 2.03 -9.75
C GLU A 49 1.73 2.67 -10.32
N GLN A 50 2.87 1.98 -10.23
CA GLN A 50 4.13 2.41 -10.86
C GLN A 50 4.00 2.49 -12.38
N ARG A 51 3.38 1.48 -13.01
CA ARG A 51 3.13 1.47 -14.46
C ARG A 51 2.13 2.54 -14.90
N ALA A 52 1.15 2.86 -14.06
CA ALA A 52 0.17 3.90 -14.32
C ALA A 52 0.74 5.32 -14.14
N GLY A 53 1.97 5.47 -13.64
CA GLY A 53 2.59 6.78 -13.37
C GLY A 53 1.98 7.53 -12.19
N ILE A 54 1.17 6.84 -11.37
CA ILE A 54 0.44 7.43 -10.23
C ILE A 54 1.33 7.47 -8.98
N ALA A 55 2.21 6.48 -8.81
CA ALA A 55 3.20 6.47 -7.75
C ALA A 55 4.36 7.43 -8.09
N ARG A 56 4.25 8.70 -7.66
CA ARG A 56 5.42 9.59 -7.54
C ARG A 56 6.32 9.03 -6.45
N THR A 57 7.35 8.28 -6.86
CA THR A 57 8.34 7.74 -5.93
C THR A 57 9.25 8.90 -5.53
N GLU A 58 8.91 9.60 -4.44
CA GLU A 58 9.94 10.27 -3.68
C GLU A 58 10.80 9.17 -3.07
N LYS A 59 11.96 8.95 -3.69
CA LYS A 59 13.02 8.06 -3.24
C LYS A 59 13.42 8.43 -1.81
N HIS A 60 12.72 7.90 -0.81
CA HIS A 60 13.14 8.01 0.58
C HIS A 60 14.34 7.08 0.77
N LYS A 61 15.52 7.70 0.82
CA LYS A 61 16.78 7.20 1.37
C LYS A 61 16.58 6.00 2.32
N THR A 62 16.89 4.79 1.87
CA THR A 62 17.50 3.82 2.78
C THR A 62 18.98 4.19 2.85
N LYS A 63 19.32 4.89 3.93
CA LYS A 63 20.69 5.09 4.42
C LYS A 63 21.38 3.73 4.57
N VAL A 64 22.62 3.65 4.08
CA VAL A 64 23.75 2.75 4.44
C VAL A 64 23.43 1.41 5.08
#